data_AF-L8JVR7-F1
#
_entry.id   AF-L8JVR7-F1
#
_cell.length_a   1.000
_cell.length_b   1.000
_cell.length_c   1.000
_cell.angle_alpha   90.00
_cell.angle_beta   90.00
_cell.angle_gamma   90.00
#
_symmetry.space_group_name_H-M   'P 1'
#
loop_
_entity.id
_entity.type
_entity.pdbx_description
1 polymer ?
#
loop_
_entity_poly.entity_id
_entity_poly.type
_entity_poly.pdbx_seq_one_letter_code
_entity_poly.pdbx_strand_id
1 'polypeptide(L)'
;MDFIQYGIKYAFPQQPGAVVRGVPTAHSMSPLSDEIQSSENYVWPYARGTMRGQAITPLYPGAVKAALMNDRLHVQLSLIDAIRVGRTRERQLAIQILRKQLLNEEYTDQSTGYYTGS
;
A
#
# COMPACT_ATOMS: atom_id res chain seq x y z
N MET A 1 5.82 -13.45 5.32
CA MET A 1 4.69 -12.59 4.88
C MET A 1 3.55 -12.53 5.88
N ASP A 2 3.38 -13.53 6.75
CA ASP A 2 2.20 -13.64 7.64
C ASP A 2 1.99 -12.45 8.56
N PHE A 3 3.06 -11.91 9.17
CA PHE A 3 2.95 -10.73 10.01
C PHE A 3 2.40 -9.51 9.25
N ILE A 4 2.87 -9.27 8.02
CA ILE A 4 2.39 -8.15 7.20
C ILE A 4 0.93 -8.37 6.83
N GLN A 5 0.55 -9.59 6.43
CA GLN A 5 -0.80 -9.87 5.97
C GLN A 5 -1.85 -9.80 7.09
N TYR A 6 -1.53 -10.33 8.27
CA TYR A 6 -2.51 -10.55 9.33
C TYR A 6 -2.27 -9.68 10.57
N GLY A 7 -1.01 -9.36 10.89
CA GLY A 7 -0.63 -8.71 12.15
C GLY A 7 -0.47 -7.20 12.05
N ILE A 8 0.04 -6.67 10.94
CA ILE A 8 0.53 -5.28 10.87
C ILE A 8 -0.53 -4.22 11.18
N LYS A 9 -1.78 -4.45 10.75
CA LYS A 9 -2.90 -3.54 11.03
C LYS A 9 -3.29 -3.46 12.51
N TYR A 10 -2.93 -4.48 13.29
CA TYR A 10 -3.18 -4.53 14.73
C TYR A 10 -1.98 -4.08 15.55
N ALA A 11 -0.76 -4.38 15.07
CA ALA A 11 0.48 -3.95 15.72
C ALA A 11 0.77 -2.45 15.50
N PHE A 12 0.40 -1.92 14.33
CA PHE A 12 0.59 -0.52 13.95
C PHE A 12 -0.73 0.08 13.43
N PRO A 13 -1.77 0.13 14.28
CA PRO A 13 -3.09 0.59 13.87
C PRO A 13 -3.03 2.04 13.42
N GLN A 14 -3.78 2.35 12.37
CA GLN A 14 -3.85 3.70 11.83
C GLN A 14 -5.23 3.97 11.27
N GLN A 15 -5.68 5.21 11.40
CA GLN A 15 -6.89 5.73 10.78
C GLN A 15 -6.54 6.93 9.88
N PRO A 16 -7.27 7.16 8.78
CA PRO A 16 -7.12 8.36 7.97
C PRO A 16 -7.40 9.63 8.79
N GLY A 17 -6.47 10.59 8.74
CA GLY A 17 -6.56 11.86 9.45
C GLY A 17 -7.14 12.99 8.60
N ALA A 18 -6.80 14.23 8.99
CA ALA A 18 -7.19 15.43 8.26
C ALA A 18 -6.71 15.41 6.80
N VAL A 19 -7.42 16.12 5.93
CA VAL A 19 -7.01 16.29 4.54
C VAL A 19 -5.85 17.28 4.45
N VAL A 20 -4.70 16.80 4.00
CA VAL A 20 -3.45 17.57 3.89
C VAL A 20 -2.81 17.35 2.51
N ARG A 21 -1.74 18.11 2.24
CA ARG A 21 -0.84 17.87 1.11
C ARG A 21 0.24 16.87 1.51
N GLY A 22 0.60 15.98 0.58
CA GLY A 22 1.57 14.94 0.88
C GLY A 22 2.01 14.10 -0.32
N VAL A 23 2.76 13.04 0.01
CA VAL A 23 3.21 12.01 -0.94
C VAL A 23 2.16 10.89 -0.94
N PRO A 24 1.70 10.40 -2.11
CA PRO A 24 0.70 9.33 -2.17
C PRO A 24 1.18 8.08 -1.43
N THR A 25 0.25 7.41 -0.74
CA THR A 25 0.47 6.10 -0.10
C THR A 25 -0.81 5.27 -0.21
N ALA A 26 -0.78 4.02 0.25
CA ALA A 26 -1.90 3.09 0.19
C ALA A 26 -2.48 2.99 -1.23
N HIS A 27 -3.81 3.03 -1.37
CA HIS A 27 -4.50 2.92 -2.65
C HIS A 27 -4.32 4.13 -3.56
N SER A 28 -3.78 5.25 -3.08
CA SER A 28 -3.46 6.43 -3.90
C SER A 28 -2.16 6.32 -4.67
N MET A 29 -1.39 5.25 -4.45
CA MET A 29 -0.13 4.99 -5.13
C MET A 29 -0.30 3.85 -6.14
N SER A 30 0.31 4.02 -7.32
CA SER A 30 0.43 2.94 -8.32
C SER A 30 1.24 1.78 -7.72
N PRO A 31 0.86 0.51 -7.98
CA PRO A 31 -0.15 0.06 -8.94
C PRO A 31 -1.61 0.02 -8.43
N LEU A 32 -1.86 0.28 -7.15
CA LEU A 32 -3.23 0.17 -6.62
C LEU A 32 -4.18 1.21 -7.20
N SER A 33 -3.70 2.44 -7.40
CA SER A 33 -4.49 3.52 -8.00
C SER A 33 -4.92 3.25 -9.44
N ASP A 34 -4.19 2.37 -10.13
CA ASP A 34 -4.43 2.05 -11.53
C ASP A 34 -5.55 1.00 -11.66
N GLU A 35 -5.69 0.14 -10.65
CA GLU A 35 -6.67 -0.94 -10.57
C GLU A 35 -7.92 -0.58 -9.76
N ILE A 36 -7.80 0.38 -8.84
CA ILE A 36 -8.86 0.76 -7.89
C ILE A 36 -9.02 2.27 -7.90
N GLN A 37 -10.06 2.75 -8.57
CA GLN A 37 -10.46 4.15 -8.50
C GLN A 37 -11.06 4.48 -7.13
N SER A 38 -10.54 5.51 -6.48
CA SER A 38 -11.06 6.05 -5.23
C SER A 38 -11.29 7.55 -5.32
N SER A 39 -12.37 8.03 -4.72
CA SER A 39 -12.66 9.46 -4.55
C SER A 39 -11.86 10.09 -3.40
N GLU A 40 -11.31 9.27 -2.51
CA GLU A 40 -10.60 9.71 -1.31
C GLU A 40 -9.13 9.30 -1.43
N ASN A 41 -8.21 10.25 -1.47
CA ASN A 41 -6.79 9.94 -1.53
C ASN A 41 -6.18 9.81 -0.13
N TYR A 42 -5.17 8.95 0.01
CA TYR A 42 -4.32 8.84 1.19
C TYR A 42 -2.92 9.34 0.89
N VAL A 43 -2.38 10.16 1.80
CA VAL A 43 -1.04 10.73 1.65
C VAL A 43 -0.27 10.65 2.95
N TRP A 44 1.04 10.47 2.86
CA TRP A 44 1.94 10.83 3.95
C TRP A 44 2.10 12.35 3.98
N PRO A 45 1.81 13.03 5.11
CA PRO A 45 1.96 14.47 5.23
C PRO A 45 3.37 14.93 4.83
N TYR A 46 3.44 15.81 3.84
CA TYR A 46 4.70 16.34 3.36
C TYR A 46 4.48 17.67 2.63
N ALA A 47 5.10 18.74 3.13
CA ALA A 47 4.84 20.10 2.65
C ALA A 47 5.11 20.29 1.14
N ARG A 48 6.10 19.56 0.59
CA ARG A 48 6.45 19.58 -0.84
C ARG A 48 5.75 18.49 -1.65
N GLY A 49 4.79 17.77 -1.07
CA GLY A 49 4.00 16.76 -1.77
C GLY A 49 3.09 17.38 -2.83
N THR A 50 2.71 16.60 -3.84
CA THR A 50 1.90 17.07 -4.97
C THR A 50 0.44 16.64 -4.89
N MET A 51 0.11 15.68 -4.01
CA MET A 51 -1.24 15.16 -3.86
C MET A 51 -1.91 15.71 -2.61
N ARG A 52 -3.23 15.90 -2.67
CA ARG A 52 -4.08 16.22 -1.51
C ARG A 52 -4.90 14.98 -1.13
N GLY A 53 -4.89 14.62 0.14
CA GLY A 53 -5.58 13.44 0.66
C GLY A 53 -5.61 13.39 2.18
N GLN A 54 -6.32 12.42 2.75
CA GLN A 54 -6.32 12.17 4.19
C GLN A 54 -4.94 11.71 4.65
N ALA A 55 -4.50 12.26 5.78
CA ALA A 55 -3.20 11.99 6.36
C ALA A 55 -3.09 10.54 6.87
N ILE A 56 -2.10 9.80 6.38
CA ILE A 56 -1.64 8.54 6.96
C ILE A 56 -0.31 8.80 7.64
N THR A 57 -0.19 8.42 8.92
CA THR A 57 1.09 8.45 9.63
C THR A 57 1.96 7.31 9.09
N PRO A 58 3.14 7.60 8.51
CA PRO A 58 4.03 6.57 8.00
C PRO A 58 4.48 5.62 9.12
N LEU A 59 4.75 4.36 8.78
CA LEU A 59 5.25 3.34 9.73
C LEU A 59 6.54 3.76 10.47
N TYR A 60 7.36 4.58 9.83
CA TYR A 60 8.64 5.04 10.34
C TYR A 60 8.85 6.51 9.95
N PRO A 61 9.41 7.38 10.82
CA PRO A 61 9.62 8.80 10.53
C PRO A 61 10.40 9.08 9.22
N GLY A 62 11.33 8.20 8.84
CA GLY A 62 12.10 8.32 7.61
C GLY A 62 11.45 7.74 6.36
N ALA A 63 10.24 7.16 6.44
CA ALA A 63 9.60 6.49 5.31
C ALA A 63 9.39 7.42 4.11
N VAL A 64 8.92 8.66 4.34
CA VAL A 64 8.73 9.65 3.27
C VAL A 64 10.05 9.99 2.59
N LYS A 65 11.12 10.21 3.36
CA LYS A 65 12.45 10.49 2.80
C LYS A 65 12.97 9.31 1.99
N ALA A 66 12.81 8.09 2.49
CA ALA A 66 13.27 6.88 1.83
C ALA A 66 12.47 6.60 0.54
N ALA A 67 11.16 6.82 0.56
CA ALA A 67 10.28 6.71 -0.60
C ALA A 67 10.69 7.68 -1.71
N LEU A 68 10.99 8.94 -1.38
CA LEU A 68 11.45 9.94 -2.34
C LEU A 68 12.84 9.63 -2.95
N MET A 69 13.59 8.69 -2.38
CA MET A 69 14.91 8.28 -2.86
C MET A 69 14.88 6.95 -3.62
N ASN A 70 13.81 6.17 -3.48
CA ASN A 70 13.71 4.83 -4.05
C ASN A 70 12.25 4.47 -4.33
N ASP A 71 11.88 4.48 -5.62
CA ASP A 71 10.52 4.22 -6.08
C ASP A 71 10.02 2.82 -5.70
N ARG A 72 10.90 1.81 -5.75
CA ARG A 72 10.53 0.44 -5.36
C ARG A 72 10.15 0.39 -3.88
N LEU A 73 10.91 1.07 -3.03
CA LEU A 73 10.60 1.16 -1.61
C LEU A 73 9.33 1.98 -1.35
N HIS A 74 9.10 3.05 -2.11
CA HIS A 74 7.86 3.82 -2.05
C HIS A 74 6.64 2.94 -2.33
N VAL A 75 6.67 2.15 -3.39
CA VAL A 75 5.59 1.21 -3.74
C VAL A 75 5.39 0.20 -2.61
N GLN A 76 6.45 -0.45 -2.12
CA GLN A 76 6.34 -1.46 -1.06
C GLN A 76 5.75 -0.89 0.24
N LEU A 77 6.20 0.28 0.67
CA LEU A 77 5.66 0.96 1.85
C LEU A 77 4.20 1.37 1.65
N SER A 78 3.84 1.80 0.45
CA SER A 78 2.45 2.14 0.11
C SER A 78 1.54 0.91 0.14
N LEU A 79 1.98 -0.22 -0.40
CA LEU A 79 1.24 -1.49 -0.32
C LEU A 79 1.02 -1.92 1.14
N ILE A 80 2.05 -1.76 1.99
CA ILE A 80 1.91 -2.05 3.42
C ILE A 80 0.87 -1.12 4.07
N ASP A 81 0.85 0.16 3.73
CA ASP A 81 -0.18 1.08 4.23
C ASP A 81 -1.58 0.71 3.74
N ALA A 82 -1.74 0.27 2.49
CA ALA A 82 -3.02 -0.25 2.00
C ALA A 82 -3.48 -1.47 2.84
N ILE A 83 -2.56 -2.32 3.31
CA ILE A 83 -2.88 -3.43 4.20
C ILE A 83 -3.33 -2.94 5.60
N ARG A 84 -2.73 -1.85 6.09
CA ARG A 84 -3.03 -1.24 7.40
C ARG A 84 -4.37 -0.52 7.41
N VAL A 85 -4.66 0.30 6.40
CA VAL A 85 -5.76 1.29 6.42
C VAL A 85 -6.79 1.12 5.30
N GLY A 86 -6.51 0.28 4.31
CA GLY A 86 -7.36 0.13 3.13
C GLY A 86 -8.62 -0.71 3.38
N ARG A 87 -9.55 -0.61 2.44
CA ARG A 87 -10.77 -1.42 2.36
C ARG A 87 -10.42 -2.87 1.95
N THR A 88 -11.38 -3.78 2.06
CA THR A 88 -11.16 -5.21 1.77
C THR A 88 -10.50 -5.46 0.42
N ARG A 89 -10.98 -4.81 -0.66
CA ARG A 89 -10.45 -4.97 -2.01
C ARG A 89 -9.01 -4.44 -2.14
N GLU A 90 -8.73 -3.26 -1.60
CA GLU A 90 -7.39 -2.65 -1.60
C GLU A 90 -6.39 -3.52 -0.83
N ARG A 91 -6.80 -4.02 0.34
CA ARG A 91 -5.98 -4.91 1.16
C ARG A 91 -5.63 -6.20 0.44
N GLN A 92 -6.62 -6.85 -0.18
CA GLN A 92 -6.42 -8.09 -0.91
C GLN A 92 -5.44 -7.90 -2.08
N LEU A 93 -5.66 -6.88 -2.90
CA LEU A 93 -4.77 -6.58 -4.01
C LEU A 93 -3.36 -6.20 -3.54
N ALA A 94 -3.25 -5.42 -2.46
CA ALA A 94 -1.96 -5.04 -1.89
C ALA A 94 -1.16 -6.25 -1.40
N ILE A 95 -1.81 -7.22 -0.74
CA ILE A 95 -1.17 -8.48 -0.31
C ILE A 95 -0.65 -9.25 -1.52
N GLN A 96 -1.47 -9.40 -2.56
CA GLN A 96 -1.10 -10.11 -3.79
C GLN A 96 0.14 -9.49 -4.44
N ILE A 97 0.11 -8.17 -4.67
CA ILE A 97 1.21 -7.46 -5.33
C ILE A 97 2.47 -7.51 -4.47
N LEU A 98 2.35 -7.28 -3.16
CA LEU A 98 3.49 -7.28 -2.26
C LEU A 98 4.14 -8.67 -2.15
N ARG A 99 3.35 -9.76 -2.11
CA ARG A 99 3.89 -11.13 -2.16
C ARG A 99 4.71 -11.36 -3.42
N LYS A 100 4.17 -11.00 -4.59
CA LYS A 100 4.89 -11.13 -5.88
C LYS A 100 6.21 -10.36 -5.86
N GLN A 101 6.24 -9.14 -5.31
CA GLN A 101 7.45 -8.31 -5.25
C GLN A 101 8.54 -8.81 -4.30
N LEU A 102 8.16 -9.53 -3.23
CA LEU A 102 9.09 -9.97 -2.17
C LEU A 102 9.51 -11.43 -2.31
N LEU A 103 8.62 -12.30 -2.82
CA LEU A 103 8.83 -13.75 -2.84
C LEU A 103 9.02 -14.31 -4.25
N ASN A 104 8.91 -13.49 -5.30
CA ASN A 104 8.87 -13.93 -6.70
C ASN A 104 7.78 -15.00 -6.98
N GLU A 105 6.76 -15.08 -6.14
CA GLU A 105 5.64 -16.00 -6.32
C GLU A 105 4.72 -15.48 -7.42
N GLU A 106 4.41 -16.32 -8.41
CA GLU A 106 3.26 -16.09 -9.28
C GLU A 106 1.98 -16.36 -8.49
N TYR A 107 0.98 -15.49 -8.66
CA TYR A 107 -0.29 -15.64 -7.97
C TYR A 107 -0.99 -16.90 -8.46
N THR A 108 -1.04 -17.95 -7.62
CA THR A 108 -1.91 -19.10 -7.84
C THR A 108 -3.28 -18.75 -7.29
N ASP A 109 -4.23 -18.48 -8.17
CA ASP A 109 -5.63 -18.31 -7.80
C ASP A 109 -6.15 -19.63 -7.22
N GLN A 110 -6.39 -19.69 -5.91
CA GLN A 110 -6.96 -20.88 -5.28
C GLN A 110 -8.44 -21.11 -5.61
N SER A 111 -9.08 -20.20 -6.37
CA SER A 111 -10.45 -20.38 -6.86
C SER A 111 -10.53 -21.06 -8.24
N THR A 112 -9.42 -21.18 -8.96
CA THR A 112 -9.33 -21.92 -10.22
C THR A 112 -8.21 -22.95 -10.15
N GLY A 113 -8.58 -24.22 -9.91
CA GLY A 113 -7.66 -25.37 -9.83
C GLY A 113 -7.01 -25.76 -11.16
N TYR A 114 -6.54 -24.80 -11.96
CA TYR A 114 -5.86 -25.03 -13.22
C TYR A 114 -4.45 -24.46 -13.18
N TYR A 115 -3.48 -25.38 -13.12
CA TYR A 115 -2.10 -25.10 -13.47
C TYR A 115 -2.03 -24.82 -14.98
N THR A 116 -1.66 -23.61 -15.38
CA THR A 116 -1.10 -23.35 -16.70
C THR A 116 0.33 -22.89 -16.53
N GLY A 117 1.25 -23.85 -16.46
CA GLY A 117 2.67 -23.64 -16.70
C GLY A 117 3.07 -24.44 -17.92
N SER A 118 3.66 -23.76 -18.90
CA SER A 118 4.41 -24.35 -20.02
C SER A 118 5.88 -24.48 -19.65
#